data_AF-A0A3D4FNQ5-F1
#
_entry.id   AF-A0A3D4FNQ5-F1
#
_cell.length_a   1.000
_cell.length_b   1.000
_cell.length_c   1.000
_cell.angle_alpha   90.00
_cell.angle_beta   90.00
_cell.angle_gamma   90.00
#
_symmetry.space_group_name_H-M   'P 1'
#
loop_
_entity.id
_entity.type
_entity.pdbx_description
1 polymer ?
#
loop_
_entity_poly.entity_id
_entity_poly.type
_entity_poly.pdbx_seq_one_letter_code
_entity_poly.pdbx_strand_id
1 'polypeptide(L)'
;MATWIAHLRVAEKILEKKLKVNDECFTIGNIGPDSGVPNEDWSSFNPSRVITHWMEDGKNINAEGFYTKYLKDYEKNNLSNKFSFYLGYYVHLLTDICWQKKL
;
A
#
# COMPACT_ATOMS: atom_id res chain seq x y z
N MET A 1 -8.68 -5.01 7.22
CA MET A 1 -8.16 -3.98 6.30
C MET A 1 -8.98 -2.74 6.55
N ALA A 2 -8.37 -1.57 6.40
CA ALA A 2 -9.11 -0.33 6.38
C ALA A 2 -9.96 -0.29 5.10
N THR A 3 -10.88 0.67 5.02
CA THR A 3 -11.67 0.87 3.79
C THR A 3 -10.84 1.67 2.77
N TRP A 4 -11.15 1.55 1.47
CA TRP A 4 -10.49 2.34 0.42
C TRP A 4 -10.46 3.85 0.73
N ILE A 5 -11.58 4.39 1.24
CA ILE A 5 -11.65 5.81 1.59
C ILE A 5 -10.73 6.16 2.76
N ALA A 6 -10.55 5.25 3.73
CA ALA A 6 -9.62 5.46 4.83
C ALA A 6 -8.17 5.53 4.32
N HIS A 7 -7.79 4.67 3.37
CA HIS A 7 -6.46 4.75 2.73
C HIS A 7 -6.24 6.08 2.02
N LEU A 8 -7.23 6.57 1.26
CA LEU A 8 -7.15 7.88 0.61
C LEU A 8 -7.01 9.03 1.62
N ARG A 9 -7.71 8.98 2.75
CA ARG A 9 -7.60 10.00 3.81
C ARG A 9 -6.25 9.97 4.52
N VAL A 10 -5.68 8.79 4.73
CA VAL A 10 -4.31 8.65 5.26
C VAL A 10 -3.31 9.23 4.26
N ALA A 11 -3.45 8.91 2.97
CA ALA A 11 -2.59 9.44 1.92
C ALA A 11 -2.63 10.98 1.87
N GLU A 12 -3.84 11.57 1.85
CA GLU A 12 -4.08 13.03 1.90
C GLU A 12 -3.33 13.66 3.07
N LYS A 13 -3.47 13.11 4.29
CA LYS A 13 -2.84 13.64 5.50
C LYS A 13 -1.32 13.51 5.50
N ILE A 14 -0.77 12.52 4.83
CA ILE A 14 0.68 12.35 4.68
C ILE A 14 1.24 13.34 3.65
N LEU A 15 0.53 13.56 2.54
CA LEU A 15 0.95 14.53 1.51
C LEU A 15 0.98 15.96 2.04
N GLU A 16 0.12 16.32 3.01
CA GLU A 16 0.20 17.61 3.73
C GLU A 16 1.57 17.86 4.40
N LYS A 17 2.37 16.81 4.65
CA LYS A 17 3.73 16.93 5.20
C LYS A 17 4.77 17.34 4.16
N LYS A 18 4.38 17.62 2.91
CA LYS A 18 5.24 18.02 1.80
C LYS A 18 6.39 17.03 1.56
N LEU A 19 6.05 15.74 1.56
CA LEU A 19 6.99 14.69 1.17
C LEU A 19 7.45 14.94 -0.27
N LYS A 20 8.71 14.62 -0.56
CA LYS A 20 9.25 14.74 -1.91
C LYS A 20 8.85 13.49 -2.71
N VAL A 21 7.62 13.46 -3.21
CA VAL A 21 7.05 12.36 -4.02
C VAL A 21 6.22 12.92 -5.18
N ASN A 22 5.86 12.07 -6.12
CA ASN A 22 4.76 12.36 -7.04
C ASN A 22 3.43 12.00 -6.34
N ASP A 23 2.60 13.02 -6.08
CA ASP A 23 1.35 12.90 -5.31
C ASP A 23 0.38 11.88 -5.92
N GLU A 24 0.24 11.88 -7.25
CA GLU A 24 -0.65 10.95 -7.96
C GLU A 24 -0.17 9.51 -7.79
N CYS A 25 1.10 9.23 -8.06
CA CYS A 25 1.67 7.89 -7.91
C CYS A 25 1.61 7.40 -6.47
N PHE A 26 1.88 8.28 -5.49
CA PHE A 26 1.75 7.96 -4.07
C PHE A 26 0.30 7.64 -3.68
N THR A 27 -0.66 8.40 -4.20
CA THR A 27 -2.09 8.18 -3.96
C THR A 27 -2.55 6.86 -4.59
N ILE A 28 -2.17 6.58 -5.83
CA ILE A 28 -2.46 5.31 -6.51
C ILE A 28 -1.82 4.13 -5.73
N GLY A 29 -0.60 4.30 -5.22
CA GLY A 29 0.05 3.32 -4.36
C GLY A 29 -0.77 2.95 -3.12
N ASN A 30 -1.46 3.93 -2.51
CA ASN A 30 -2.28 3.70 -1.32
C ASN A 30 -3.56 2.88 -1.57
N ILE A 31 -4.04 2.79 -2.81
CA ILE A 31 -5.23 2.01 -3.18
C ILE A 31 -4.92 0.79 -4.05
N GLY A 32 -3.68 0.71 -4.56
CA GLY A 32 -3.22 -0.36 -5.44
C GLY A 32 -3.45 -1.78 -4.91
N PRO A 33 -3.10 -2.10 -3.64
CA PRO A 33 -3.27 -3.45 -3.08
C PRO A 33 -4.73 -3.95 -3.10
N ASP A 34 -5.63 -3.00 -3.10
CA ASP A 34 -7.06 -3.15 -2.92
C ASP A 34 -7.79 -3.25 -4.28
N SER A 35 -7.11 -2.95 -5.38
CA SER A 35 -7.64 -2.84 -6.74
C SER A 35 -7.65 -4.16 -7.53
N GLY A 36 -7.78 -5.30 -6.84
CA GLY A 36 -7.88 -6.62 -7.49
C GLY A 36 -9.12 -6.73 -8.38
N VAL A 37 -9.05 -7.52 -9.46
CA VAL A 37 -10.19 -7.76 -10.34
C VAL A 37 -11.03 -8.91 -9.76
N PRO A 38 -12.32 -8.71 -9.45
CA PRO A 38 -13.16 -9.77 -8.94
C PRO A 38 -13.45 -10.82 -10.04
N ASN A 39 -13.66 -12.07 -9.62
CA ASN A 39 -14.32 -13.07 -10.47
C ASN A 39 -15.84 -12.80 -10.60
N GLU A 40 -16.53 -13.58 -11.42
CA GLU A 40 -17.94 -13.35 -11.77
C GLU A 40 -18.88 -13.25 -10.56
N ASP A 41 -18.64 -14.06 -9.52
CA ASP A 41 -19.44 -14.12 -8.30
C ASP A 41 -18.86 -13.30 -7.13
N TRP A 42 -17.77 -12.55 -7.36
CA TRP A 42 -17.08 -11.74 -6.36
C TRP A 42 -16.51 -12.50 -5.16
N SER A 43 -16.44 -13.83 -5.22
CA SER A 43 -15.87 -14.66 -4.15
C SER A 43 -14.34 -14.60 -4.08
N SER A 44 -13.68 -14.20 -5.18
CA SER A 44 -12.23 -14.11 -5.26
C SER A 44 -11.77 -12.94 -6.12
N PHE A 45 -10.52 -12.50 -5.89
CA PHE A 45 -9.90 -11.41 -6.61
C PHE A 45 -8.59 -11.87 -7.25
N ASN A 46 -8.27 -11.32 -8.42
CA ASN A 46 -7.02 -11.54 -9.14
C ASN A 46 -6.26 -10.20 -9.34
N PRO A 47 -5.00 -10.08 -8.90
CA PRO A 47 -4.26 -11.03 -8.06
C PRO A 47 -4.91 -11.21 -6.68
N SER A 48 -4.63 -12.34 -6.03
CA SER A 48 -5.21 -12.65 -4.73
C SER A 48 -4.71 -11.71 -3.64
N ARG A 49 -5.51 -11.59 -2.57
CA ARG A 49 -5.17 -10.78 -1.41
C ARG A 49 -3.84 -11.17 -0.77
N VAL A 50 -3.47 -12.45 -0.79
CA VAL A 50 -2.18 -12.92 -0.25
C VAL A 50 -1.01 -12.23 -0.95
N ILE A 51 -1.13 -12.02 -2.26
CA ILE A 51 -0.12 -11.33 -3.08
C ILE A 51 -0.19 -9.83 -2.83
N THR A 52 -1.38 -9.22 -2.93
CA THR A 52 -1.50 -7.76 -2.87
C THR A 52 -1.25 -7.20 -1.47
N HIS A 53 -1.65 -7.89 -0.41
CA HIS A 53 -1.44 -7.42 0.96
C HIS A 53 -0.18 -8.00 1.59
N TRP A 54 0.72 -8.58 0.79
CA TRP A 54 2.02 -9.08 1.27
C TRP A 54 1.87 -10.00 2.47
N MET A 55 0.91 -10.93 2.41
CA MET A 55 0.55 -11.73 3.57
C MET A 55 1.50 -12.93 3.72
N GLU A 56 2.13 -13.03 4.88
CA GLU A 56 2.79 -14.24 5.36
C GLU A 56 1.76 -15.17 6.02
N ASP A 57 1.89 -16.46 5.71
CA ASP A 57 1.01 -17.53 6.19
C ASP A 57 -0.49 -17.25 5.96
N GLY A 58 -0.81 -16.41 4.97
CA GLY A 58 -2.16 -15.98 4.63
C GLY A 58 -2.87 -15.13 5.70
N LYS A 59 -2.16 -14.68 6.75
CA LYS A 59 -2.75 -13.97 7.89
C LYS A 59 -2.09 -12.65 8.21
N ASN A 60 -0.76 -12.61 8.25
CA ASN A 60 -0.02 -11.45 8.76
C ASN A 60 0.54 -10.64 7.59
N ILE A 61 0.36 -9.32 7.62
CA ILE A 61 0.94 -8.44 6.59
C ILE A 61 2.44 -8.27 6.87
N ASN A 62 3.30 -8.64 5.92
CA ASN A 62 4.75 -8.43 5.99
C ASN A 62 5.16 -7.11 5.31
N ALA A 63 4.85 -6.00 5.98
CA ALA A 63 5.23 -4.67 5.52
C ALA A 63 6.77 -4.46 5.52
N GLU A 64 7.49 -5.06 6.48
CA GLU A 64 8.96 -4.96 6.57
C GLU A 64 9.68 -5.64 5.40
N GLY A 65 9.17 -6.80 4.97
CA GLY A 65 9.63 -7.49 3.76
C GLY A 65 9.38 -6.66 2.50
N PHE A 66 8.21 -6.02 2.41
CA PHE A 66 7.90 -5.09 1.31
C PHE A 66 8.91 -3.93 1.28
N TYR A 67 9.12 -3.28 2.43
CA TYR A 67 10.08 -2.18 2.55
C TYR A 67 11.49 -2.62 2.15
N THR A 68 11.94 -3.75 2.68
CA THR A 68 13.27 -4.30 2.37
C THR A 68 13.44 -4.57 0.88
N LYS A 69 12.41 -5.11 0.22
CA LYS A 69 12.48 -5.45 -1.20
C LYS A 69 12.40 -4.25 -2.14
N TYR A 70 11.57 -3.25 -1.81
CA TYR A 70 11.23 -2.19 -2.78
C TYR A 70 11.66 -0.78 -2.39
N LEU A 71 12.01 -0.53 -1.13
CA LEU A 71 12.27 0.82 -0.63
C LEU A 71 13.65 0.98 0.03
N LYS A 72 14.21 -0.07 0.65
CA LYS A 72 15.46 0.00 1.42
C LYS A 72 16.64 0.55 0.61
N ASP A 73 16.80 0.06 -0.62
CA ASP A 73 17.92 0.43 -1.50
C ASP A 73 17.53 1.54 -2.49
N TYR A 74 16.36 2.16 -2.34
CA TYR A 74 16.01 3.30 -3.17
C TYR A 74 16.90 4.47 -2.80
N GLU A 75 17.67 4.97 -3.77
CA GLU A 75 18.48 6.16 -3.56
C GLU A 75 17.58 7.32 -3.16
N LYS A 76 17.90 8.00 -2.06
CA LYS A 76 17.15 9.16 -1.52
C LYS A 76 16.90 10.27 -2.55
N ASN A 77 17.66 10.30 -3.64
CA ASN A 77 17.56 11.28 -4.71
C ASN A 77 16.79 10.79 -5.95
N ASN A 78 16.51 9.49 -6.05
CA ASN A 78 15.81 8.90 -7.20
C ASN A 78 14.30 8.86 -6.94
N LEU A 79 13.70 10.05 -6.96
CA LEU A 79 12.28 10.27 -6.65
C LEU A 79 11.40 9.99 -7.87
N SER A 80 11.48 8.76 -8.35
CA SER A 80 10.73 8.33 -9.51
C SER A 80 9.25 8.14 -9.17
N ASN A 81 8.41 8.09 -10.20
CA ASN A 81 7.01 7.67 -10.07
C ASN A 81 6.89 6.29 -9.40
N LYS A 82 7.83 5.37 -9.71
CA LYS A 82 7.89 4.03 -9.13
C LYS A 82 8.21 4.07 -7.63
N PHE A 83 9.12 4.93 -7.18
CA PHE A 83 9.37 5.15 -5.76
C PHE A 83 8.10 5.64 -5.05
N SER A 84 7.47 6.67 -5.61
CA SER A 84 6.28 7.29 -5.02
C SER A 84 5.15 6.29 -4.89
N PHE A 85 4.92 5.47 -5.92
CA PHE A 85 3.98 4.36 -5.89
C PHE A 85 4.30 3.33 -4.81
N TYR A 86 5.54 2.83 -4.72
CA TYR A 86 5.90 1.86 -3.69
C TYR A 86 5.85 2.43 -2.28
N LEU A 87 6.18 3.71 -2.09
CA LEU A 87 6.02 4.34 -0.80
C LEU A 87 4.54 4.44 -0.40
N GLY A 88 3.65 4.78 -1.34
CA GLY A 88 2.21 4.76 -1.12
C GLY A 88 1.68 3.35 -0.78
N TYR A 89 2.16 2.34 -1.50
CA TYR A 89 1.84 0.93 -1.24
C TYR A 89 2.28 0.50 0.16
N TYR A 90 3.50 0.88 0.58
CA TYR A 90 3.98 0.60 1.92
C TYR A 90 3.11 1.26 2.99
N VAL A 91 2.69 2.52 2.78
CA VAL A 91 1.75 3.22 3.66
C VAL A 91 0.40 2.50 3.73
N HIS A 92 -0.10 1.94 2.63
CA HIS A 92 -1.30 1.11 2.66
C HIS A 92 -1.14 -0.07 3.62
N LEU A 93 -0.05 -0.84 3.49
CA LEU A 93 0.21 -2.01 4.36
C LEU A 93 0.30 -1.61 5.83
N LEU A 94 0.99 -0.50 6.14
CA LEU A 94 1.07 0.03 7.50
C LEU A 94 -0.29 0.49 8.04
N THR A 95 -1.10 1.11 7.18
CA THR A 95 -2.45 1.56 7.54
C THR A 95 -3.30 0.36 7.94
N ASP A 96 -3.25 -0.72 7.18
CA ASP A 96 -3.97 -1.95 7.48
C ASP A 96 -3.53 -2.61 8.79
N ILE A 97 -2.23 -2.70 9.03
CA ILE A 97 -1.67 -3.23 10.29
C ILE A 97 -2.16 -2.38 11.48
N CYS A 98 -2.08 -1.06 11.37
CA CYS A 98 -2.54 -0.14 12.41
C CYS A 98 -4.05 -0.22 12.64
N TRP A 99 -4.83 -0.40 11.57
CA TRP A 99 -6.28 -0.53 11.64
C TRP A 99 -6.71 -1.81 12.36
N GLN A 100 -6.03 -2.92 12.05
CA GLN A 100 -6.29 -4.21 12.71
C GLN A 100 -5.94 -4.20 14.20
N LYS A 101 -4.90 -3.46 14.62
CA LYS A 101 -4.49 -3.36 16.03
C LYS A 101 -5.41 -2.50 16.91
N LYS A 102 -6.30 -1.72 16.31
CA LYS A 102 -7.27 -0.85 17.02
C LYS A 102 -8.63 -1.51 17.25
N LEU A 103 -8.79 -2.76 16.83
CA LEU A 103 -9.93 -3.64 17.08
C LEU A 103 -9.50 -4.80 17.98
#